data_AF-A0A640SBS1-F1
#
_entry.id   AF-A0A640SBS1-F1
#
_cell.length_a   1.000
_cell.length_b   1.000
_cell.length_c   1.000
_cell.angle_alpha   90.00
_cell.angle_beta   90.00
_cell.angle_gamma   90.00
#
_symmetry.space_group_name_H-M   'P 1'
#
loop_
_entity.id
_entity.type
_entity.pdbx_description
1 polymer ?
#
loop_
_entity_poly.entity_id
_entity_poly.type
_entity_poly.pdbx_seq_one_letter_code
_entity_poly.pdbx_strand_id
1 'polypeptide(L)' 'MGQNDDGDMVVMLDANESFDQVDGDDVWIYWGAYLGTPDELLVPGPLREVSDRIRQVRAAAHARHGWNMDTYLLRLVDR' A
#
# COMPACT_ATOMS: atom_id res chain seq x y z
N MET A 1 -5.41 -10.77 -21.33
CA MET A 1 -5.08 -10.74 -19.89
C MET A 1 -6.30 -10.10 -19.23
N GLY A 2 -7.01 -10.85 -18.37
CA GLY A 2 -8.40 -10.55 -18.01
C GLY A 2 -8.60 -9.17 -17.39
N GLN A 3 -9.57 -8.43 -17.93
CA GLN A 3 -10.18 -7.30 -17.25
C GLN A 3 -10.91 -7.86 -16.02
N ASN A 4 -10.33 -7.65 -14.85
CA ASN A 4 -11.04 -7.83 -13.59
C ASN A 4 -11.70 -6.49 -13.29
N ASP A 5 -12.94 -6.32 -13.75
CA ASP A 5 -13.69 -5.08 -13.54
C ASP A 5 -14.11 -4.88 -12.06
N ASP A 6 -13.84 -5.84 -11.17
CA ASP A 6 -14.06 -5.79 -9.70
C ASP A 6 -12.86 -6.39 -8.92
N GLY A 7 -11.64 -5.90 -9.14
CA GLY A 7 -10.40 -6.56 -8.68
C GLY A 7 -9.92 -6.17 -7.28
N ASP A 8 -9.80 -7.16 -6.38
CA ASP A 8 -8.97 -7.10 -5.17
C ASP A 8 -7.57 -7.68 -5.48
N MET A 9 -6.51 -6.92 -5.21
CA MET A 9 -5.12 -7.32 -5.47
C MET A 9 -4.27 -7.18 -4.20
N VAL A 10 -3.69 -8.29 -3.73
CA VAL A 10 -2.70 -8.28 -2.66
C VAL A 10 -1.31 -8.30 -3.27
N VAL A 11 -0.46 -7.35 -2.87
CA VAL A 11 0.93 -7.25 -3.32
C VAL A 11 1.86 -7.54 -2.16
N MET A 12 2.84 -8.40 -2.41
CA MET A 12 3.89 -8.79 -1.47
C MET A 12 5.25 -8.64 -2.15
N LEU A 13 6.31 -8.42 -1.35
CA LEU A 13 7.70 -8.30 -1.81
C LEU A 13 7.93 -7.12 -2.77
N ASP A 14 7.20 -6.02 -2.60
CA ASP A 14 7.35 -4.80 -3.40
C ASP A 14 8.35 -3.83 -2.74
N ALA A 15 9.59 -3.84 -3.21
CA ALA A 15 10.61 -2.92 -2.74
C ALA A 15 10.45 -1.49 -3.30
N ASN A 16 9.70 -1.32 -4.39
CA ASN A 16 9.74 -0.14 -5.25
C ASN A 16 8.46 0.72 -5.19
N GLU A 17 7.55 0.45 -4.25
CA GLU A 17 6.33 1.26 -4.08
C GLU A 17 5.48 1.28 -5.36
N SER A 18 5.31 0.11 -5.96
CA SER A 18 4.62 -0.10 -7.24
C SER A 18 3.17 0.36 -7.22
N PHE A 19 2.56 0.51 -6.04
CA PHE A 19 1.24 1.14 -5.88
C PHE A 19 1.20 2.57 -6.43
N ASP A 20 2.33 3.27 -6.49
CA ASP A 20 2.40 4.65 -6.99
C ASP A 20 2.21 4.78 -8.51
N GLN A 21 2.27 3.65 -9.22
CA GLN A 21 2.04 3.59 -10.66
C GLN A 21 0.60 3.22 -11.00
N VAL A 22 -0.27 3.07 -10.00
CA VAL A 22 -1.67 2.70 -10.20
C VAL A 22 -2.49 3.96 -10.46
N ASP A 23 -2.99 4.06 -11.68
CA ASP A 23 -3.92 5.11 -12.10
C ASP A 23 -5.35 4.78 -11.66
N GLY A 24 -6.11 5.77 -11.18
CA GLY A 24 -7.52 5.62 -10.81
C GLY A 24 -7.92 6.45 -9.60
N ASP A 25 -9.12 7.04 -9.65
CA ASP A 25 -9.73 7.78 -8.52
C ASP A 25 -10.59 6.89 -7.61
N ASP A 26 -10.70 5.62 -7.99
CA ASP A 26 -11.58 4.58 -7.50
C ASP A 26 -10.79 3.43 -6.86
N VAL A 27 -9.53 3.68 -6.48
CA VAL A 27 -8.67 2.68 -5.82
C VAL A 27 -8.54 3.00 -4.34
N TRP A 28 -8.92 2.05 -3.50
CA TRP A 28 -8.62 2.04 -2.08
C TRP A 28 -7.40 1.17 -1.79
N ILE A 29 -6.51 1.64 -0.94
CA ILE A 29 -5.38 0.86 -0.45
C ILE A 29 -5.53 0.56 1.04
N TYR A 30 -5.19 -0.67 1.42
CA TYR A 30 -4.92 -1.07 2.80
C TYR A 30 -3.45 -1.46 2.88
N TRP A 31 -2.60 -0.50 3.23
CA TRP A 31 -1.15 -0.71 3.37
C TRP A 31 -0.80 -1.01 4.82
N GLY A 32 0.14 -1.93 5.03
CA GLY A 32 0.72 -2.17 6.34
C GLY A 32 2.15 -2.65 6.30
N ALA A 33 2.93 -2.25 7.31
CA ALA A 33 4.30 -2.70 7.52
C ALA A 33 4.47 -3.33 8.90
N TYR A 34 5.38 -4.31 9.00
CA TYR A 34 5.69 -5.03 10.24
C TYR A 34 4.45 -5.61 10.95
N LEU A 35 3.49 -6.10 10.16
CA LEU A 35 2.23 -6.63 10.64
C LEU A 35 2.42 -7.71 11.70
N GLY A 36 1.65 -7.63 12.78
CA GLY A 36 1.71 -8.55 13.92
C GLY A 36 2.88 -8.31 14.89
N THR A 37 3.63 -7.22 14.73
CA THR A 37 4.72 -6.82 15.64
C THR A 37 4.36 -5.55 16.42
N PRO A 38 5.09 -5.21 17.50
CA PRO A 38 4.90 -3.93 18.20
C PRO A 38 5.17 -2.68 17.36
N ASP A 39 5.93 -2.81 16.26
CA ASP A 39 6.24 -1.72 15.34
C ASP A 39 5.25 -1.68 14.14
N GLU A 40 4.08 -2.31 14.27
CA GLU A 40 3.05 -2.33 13.21
C GLU A 40 2.63 -0.91 12.79
N LEU A 41 2.60 -0.68 11.48
CA LEU A 41 2.16 0.57 10.86
C LEU A 41 1.04 0.26 9.89
N LEU A 42 -0.06 1.01 9.96
CA LEU A 42 -1.25 0.84 9.13
C LEU A 42 -1.66 2.15 8.48
N VAL A 43 -1.88 2.13 7.17
CA VAL A 43 -2.42 3.27 6.41
C VAL A 43 -3.47 2.76 5.43
N PRO A 44 -4.77 2.91 5.77
CA PRO A 44 -5.85 2.73 4.81
C PRO A 44 -6.32 4.07 4.23
N GLY A 45 -6.80 4.06 2.98
CA GLY A 45 -7.47 5.22 2.40
C GLY A 45 -7.58 5.17 0.88
N PRO A 46 -8.20 6.19 0.26
CA PRO A 46 -8.13 6.39 -1.18
C PRO A 46 -6.66 6.52 -1.58
N LEU A 47 -6.21 5.71 -2.54
CA LEU A 47 -4.80 5.60 -2.90
C LEU A 47 -4.18 6.98 -3.21
N ARG A 48 -4.89 7.82 -3.96
CA ARG A 48 -4.44 9.18 -4.31
C ARG A 48 -4.26 10.10 -3.09
N GLU A 49 -5.01 9.88 -2.03
CA GLU A 49 -4.94 10.69 -0.82
C GLU A 49 -3.83 10.23 0.13
N VAL A 50 -3.55 8.92 0.18
CA VAL A 50 -2.64 8.34 1.17
C VAL A 50 -1.27 7.93 0.64
N SER A 51 -1.04 7.92 -0.68
CA SER A 51 0.24 7.49 -1.28
C SER A 51 1.44 8.27 -0.72
N ASP A 52 1.37 9.60 -0.66
CA ASP A 52 2.44 10.43 -0.10
C ASP A 52 2.72 10.11 1.37
N ARG A 53 1.67 9.86 2.16
CA ARG A 53 1.79 9.45 3.56
C ARG A 53 2.46 8.09 3.69
N ILE A 54 2.10 7.13 2.83
CA ILE A 54 2.71 5.80 2.82
C ILE A 54 4.21 5.92 2.53
N ARG A 55 4.62 6.67 1.49
CA ARG A 55 6.04 6.88 1.17
C ARG A 55 6.82 7.48 2.34
N GLN A 56 6.25 8.49 3.02
CA GLN A 56 6.87 9.12 4.20
C GLN A 56 7.04 8.14 5.37
N VAL A 57 5.97 7.41 5.71
CA VAL A 57 5.96 6.45 6.81
C VAL A 57 6.95 5.31 6.53
N ARG A 58 6.96 4.78 5.31
CA ARG A 58 7.88 3.73 4.86
C ARG A 58 9.34 4.17 4.93
N ALA A 59 9.66 5.37 4.44
CA ALA A 59 11.00 5.93 4.51
C ALA A 59 11.49 6.11 5.96
N ALA A 60 10.62 6.63 6.84
CA ALA A 60 10.93 6.79 8.26
C ALA A 60 11.17 5.45 8.97
N ALA A 61 10.35 4.43 8.67
CA ALA A 61 10.51 3.11 9.23
C ALA A 61 11.79 2.42 8.73
N HIS A 62 12.08 2.49 7.43
CA HIS A 62 13.32 1.98 6.86
C HIS A 62 14.55 2.63 7.51
N ALA A 63 14.52 3.95 7.74
CA ALA A 63 15.61 4.66 8.42
C ALA A 63 15.80 4.22 9.89
N ARG A 64 14.71 3.86 10.59
CA ARG A 64 14.74 3.41 11.99
C ARG A 64 15.19 1.95 12.14
N HIS A 65 14.73 1.07 11.26
CA HIS A 65 14.89 -0.38 11.39
C HIS A 65 16.00 -0.96 10.49
N GLY A 66 16.41 -0.25 9.44
CA GLY A 66 17.41 -0.71 8.46
C GLY A 66 16.88 -1.72 7.43
N TRP A 67 15.61 -2.09 7.54
CA TRP A 67 14.88 -2.97 6.63
C TRP A 67 13.40 -2.60 6.67
N ASN A 68 12.68 -2.82 5.56
CA ASN A 68 11.24 -2.63 5.51
C ASN A 68 10.58 -3.86 4.87
N MET A 69 9.53 -4.36 5.51
CA MET A 69 8.66 -5.38 4.95
C MET A 69 7.23 -4.89 5.09
N ASP A 70 6.66 -4.52 3.96
CA ASP A 70 5.28 -4.10 3.82
C ASP A 70 4.52 -5.02 2.86
N THR A 71 3.20 -4.95 2.99
CA THR A 71 2.23 -5.61 2.12
C THR A 71 1.04 -4.68 1.98
N TYR A 72 0.31 -4.80 0.88
CA TYR A 72 -0.89 -4.00 0.71
C TYR A 72 -1.95 -4.71 -0.13
N LEU A 73 -3.20 -4.43 0.18
CA LEU A 73 -4.35 -4.75 -0.64
C LEU A 73 -4.77 -3.49 -1.40
N LEU A 74 -4.87 -3.59 -2.73
CA LEU A 74 -5.58 -2.63 -3.57
C LEU A 74 -6.97 -3.18 -3.87
N ARG A 75 -7.97 -2.32 -3.78
CA ARG A 75 -9.36 -2.64 -4.05
C ARG A 75 -9.95 -1.54 -4.93
N LEU A 76 -10.57 -1.93 -6.03
CA LEU A 76 -11.47 -1.03 -6.77
C LEU A 76 -12.74 -0.81 -5.96
N VAL A 77 -13.15 0.44 -5.78
CA VAL A 77 -14.36 0.84 -5.07
C VAL A 77 -15.33 1.49 -6.04
N ASP A 78 -16.45 0.82 -6.29
CA ASP A 78 -17.59 1.43 -6.97
C ASP A 78 -18.07 2.66 -6.18
N ARG A 79 -18.32 3.76 -6.90
CA ARG A 79 -18.88 4.99 -6.33
C ARG A 79 -20.39 4.91 -6.14
#